data_AF-A0AA86QSA7-F1
#
_entry.id   AF-A0AA86QSA7-F1
#
_cell.length_a   1.000
_cell.length_b   1.000
_cell.length_c   1.000
_cell.angle_alpha   90.00
_cell.angle_beta   90.00
_cell.angle_gamma   90.00
#
_symmetry.space_group_name_H-M   'P 1'
#
loop_
_entity.id
_entity.type
_entity.pdbx_description
1 polymer ?
#
loop_
_entity_poly.entity_id
_entity_poly.type
_entity_poly.pdbx_seq_one_letter_code
_entity_poly.pdbx_strand_id
1 'polypeptide(L)'
;MAAAAATYIEMKAFRIDGEKYSLREALQNIEWAARNSLKNKLGLTCDPIKGLVIDPCIQRNGSSALTAHASAQVALAGVFDHLTSFDSVVKTMMDTGKDMLEEYRETGKGGLAINYTLDADAGRDLDYVKSEAYNQFGNDDIEDM
;
A
#
# COMPACT_ATOMS: atom_id res chain seq x y z
N MET A 1 2.98 3.39 -5.17
CA MET A 1 2.21 4.30 -4.30
C MET A 1 2.87 5.69 -4.20
N ALA A 2 4.08 5.82 -3.63
CA ALA A 2 4.81 7.11 -3.57
C ALA A 2 4.99 7.76 -4.95
N ALA A 3 5.38 6.98 -5.96
CA ALA A 3 5.45 7.45 -7.35
C ALA A 3 4.10 7.96 -7.88
N ALA A 4 2.99 7.28 -7.57
CA ALA A 4 1.66 7.71 -8.01
C ALA A 4 1.25 9.06 -7.37
N ALA A 5 1.61 9.29 -6.11
CA ALA A 5 1.39 10.57 -5.45
C ALA A 5 2.22 11.69 -6.10
N ALA A 6 3.49 11.42 -6.43
CA ALA A 6 4.37 12.36 -7.13
C ALA A 6 3.85 12.71 -8.53
N THR A 7 3.53 11.70 -9.34
CA THR A 7 3.02 11.89 -10.70
C THR A 7 1.70 12.66 -10.70
N TYR A 8 0.82 12.45 -9.71
CA TYR A 8 -0.42 13.24 -9.60
C TYR A 8 -0.12 14.74 -9.45
N ILE A 9 0.88 15.09 -8.65
CA ILE A 9 1.29 16.49 -8.46
C ILE A 9 1.90 17.03 -9.76
N GLU A 10 2.76 16.28 -10.44
CA GLU A 10 3.30 16.71 -11.74
C GLU A 10 2.19 17.00 -12.76
N MET A 11 1.19 16.13 -12.85
CA MET A 11 0.03 16.31 -13.73
C MET A 11 -0.80 17.55 -13.41
N LYS A 12 -0.80 18.02 -12.15
CA LYS A 12 -1.60 19.16 -11.68
C LYS A 12 -0.81 20.46 -11.57
N ALA A 13 0.48 20.39 -11.26
CA ALA A 13 1.35 21.55 -11.12
C ALA A 13 1.76 22.11 -12.49
N PHE A 14 1.86 21.26 -13.53
CA PHE A 14 2.37 21.64 -14.85
C PHE A 14 1.31 21.73 -15.97
N ARG A 15 0.02 21.49 -15.71
CA ARG A 15 -1.02 21.50 -16.75
C ARG A 15 -2.24 22.39 -16.46
N ILE A 16 -2.49 23.27 -17.44
CA ILE A 16 -3.72 23.96 -17.88
C ILE A 16 -3.90 25.46 -17.54
N ASP A 17 -3.42 26.00 -16.42
CA ASP A 17 -3.73 27.41 -16.04
C ASP A 17 -2.51 28.34 -15.79
N GLY A 18 -1.35 28.05 -16.37
CA GLY A 18 -0.10 28.81 -16.14
C GLY A 18 0.69 28.33 -14.91
N GLU A 19 1.89 28.87 -14.70
CA GLU A 19 2.74 28.50 -13.55
C GLU A 19 2.07 28.92 -12.23
N LYS A 20 1.39 27.97 -11.59
CA LYS A 20 0.77 28.17 -10.27
C LYS A 20 1.74 27.96 -9.11
N TYR A 21 2.84 27.24 -9.35
CA TYR A 21 3.84 26.89 -8.34
C TYR A 21 5.24 27.13 -8.92
N SER A 22 6.14 27.67 -8.10
CA SER A 22 7.56 27.65 -8.39
C SER A 22 8.10 26.21 -8.38
N LEU A 23 9.24 25.98 -9.06
CA LEU A 23 9.92 24.68 -9.03
C LEU A 23 10.16 24.19 -7.60
N ARG A 24 10.50 25.09 -6.68
CA ARG A 24 10.73 24.76 -5.27
C ARG A 24 9.47 24.23 -4.59
N GLU A 25 8.34 24.92 -4.77
CA GLU A 25 7.05 24.51 -4.19
C GLU A 25 6.59 23.19 -4.79
N ALA A 26 6.77 22.99 -6.09
CA ALA A 26 6.46 21.73 -6.76
C ALA A 26 7.26 20.56 -6.16
N LEU A 27 8.57 20.73 -5.98
CA LEU A 27 9.44 19.71 -5.37
C LEU A 27 9.03 19.41 -3.91
N GLN A 28 8.70 20.44 -3.13
CA GLN A 28 8.24 20.26 -1.74
C GLN A 28 6.93 19.47 -1.69
N ASN A 29 5.98 19.77 -2.57
CA ASN A 29 4.70 19.07 -2.64
C ASN A 29 4.91 17.60 -3.04
N ILE A 30 5.76 17.35 -4.05
CA ILE A 30 6.12 16.01 -4.52
C ILE A 30 6.74 15.19 -3.39
N GLU A 31 7.77 15.72 -2.73
CA GLU A 31 8.46 15.03 -1.64
C GLU A 31 7.48 14.74 -0.49
N TRP A 32 6.68 15.73 -0.09
CA TRP A 32 5.75 15.58 1.00
C TRP A 32 4.70 14.51 0.73
N ALA A 33 4.10 14.52 -0.46
CA ALA A 33 3.07 13.57 -0.85
C ALA A 33 3.64 12.15 -0.98
N ALA A 34 4.81 11.99 -1.60
CA ALA A 34 5.49 10.71 -1.72
C ALA A 34 5.81 10.12 -0.35
N ARG A 35 6.37 10.94 0.54
CA ARG A 35 6.71 10.59 1.93
C ARG A 35 5.48 10.23 2.74
N ASN A 36 4.44 11.07 2.76
CA ASN A 36 3.23 10.82 3.54
C ASN A 36 2.54 9.54 3.07
N SER A 37 2.47 9.36 1.75
CA SER A 37 1.93 8.15 1.17
C SER A 37 2.69 6.93 1.67
N LEU A 38 4.03 6.93 1.58
CA LEU A 38 4.88 5.83 2.06
C LEU A 38 4.77 5.58 3.56
N LYS A 39 4.70 6.65 4.38
CA LYS A 39 4.52 6.56 5.85
C LYS A 39 3.29 5.74 6.23
N ASN A 40 2.19 5.89 5.50
CA ASN A 40 0.94 5.16 5.73
C ASN A 40 1.04 3.63 5.46
N LYS A 41 2.22 3.14 5.07
CA LYS A 41 2.48 1.71 4.82
C LYS A 41 3.66 1.15 5.62
N LEU A 42 4.24 1.94 6.54
CA LEU A 42 5.30 1.44 7.41
C LEU A 42 4.80 0.26 8.25
N GLY A 43 5.58 -0.82 8.28
CA GLY A 43 5.28 -2.01 9.09
C GLY A 43 4.12 -2.88 8.59
N LEU A 44 3.62 -2.65 7.37
CA LEU A 44 2.56 -3.50 6.81
C LEU A 44 3.10 -4.90 6.52
N THR A 45 2.56 -5.90 7.21
CA THR A 45 2.87 -7.32 6.99
C THR A 45 2.32 -7.80 5.64
N CYS A 46 2.92 -8.83 5.05
CA CYS A 46 2.50 -9.34 3.73
C CYS A 46 2.18 -10.83 3.83
N ASP A 47 0.98 -11.14 4.30
CA ASP A 47 0.63 -12.53 4.60
C ASP A 47 -0.85 -12.76 4.24
N PRO A 48 -1.14 -13.02 2.96
CA PRO A 48 -2.49 -13.07 2.43
C PRO A 48 -3.16 -14.42 2.65
N ILE A 49 -4.50 -14.46 2.57
CA ILE A 49 -5.28 -15.68 2.83
C ILE A 49 -4.82 -16.81 1.91
N LYS A 50 -4.42 -17.96 2.49
CA LYS A 50 -3.90 -19.14 1.77
C LYS A 50 -2.70 -18.85 0.84
N GLY A 51 -1.96 -17.76 1.05
CA GLY A 51 -0.89 -17.33 0.15
C GLY A 51 -1.38 -16.69 -1.17
N LEU A 52 -2.69 -16.47 -1.34
CA LEU A 52 -3.27 -15.98 -2.59
C LEU A 52 -3.23 -14.46 -2.70
N VAL A 53 -2.88 -13.92 -3.86
CA VAL A 53 -2.82 -12.45 -4.11
C VAL A 53 -4.21 -11.86 -4.39
N ILE A 54 -5.15 -12.07 -3.47
CA ILE A 54 -6.55 -11.65 -3.58
C ILE A 54 -6.92 -10.78 -2.39
N ASP A 55 -7.07 -11.41 -1.22
CA ASP A 55 -7.41 -10.74 0.03
C ASP A 55 -6.22 -10.81 0.99
N PRO A 56 -5.68 -9.67 1.49
CA PRO A 56 -6.15 -8.28 1.34
C PRO A 56 -5.51 -7.51 0.18
N CYS A 57 -4.84 -8.19 -0.76
CA CYS A 57 -3.98 -7.59 -1.77
C CYS A 57 -4.69 -6.63 -2.73
N ILE A 58 -5.90 -6.98 -3.19
CA ILE A 58 -6.71 -6.13 -4.08
C ILE A 58 -7.16 -4.86 -3.34
N GLN A 59 -7.66 -5.03 -2.11
CA GLN A 59 -8.12 -3.95 -1.26
C GLN A 59 -6.96 -3.03 -0.85
N ARG A 60 -5.77 -3.60 -0.62
CA ARG A 60 -4.53 -2.83 -0.38
C ARG A 60 -4.14 -2.00 -1.59
N ASN A 61 -4.29 -2.49 -2.82
CA ASN A 61 -4.07 -1.71 -4.02
C ASN A 61 -5.03 -0.51 -4.10
N GLY A 62 -6.33 -0.75 -3.94
CA GLY A 62 -7.34 0.32 -3.92
C GLY A 62 -7.09 1.35 -2.82
N SER A 63 -6.84 0.90 -1.59
CA SER A 63 -6.54 1.77 -0.45
C SER A 63 -5.24 2.57 -0.66
N SER A 64 -4.23 1.98 -1.30
CA SER A 64 -2.96 2.66 -1.59
C SER A 64 -3.14 3.74 -2.66
N ALA A 65 -3.97 3.51 -3.68
CA ALA A 65 -4.32 4.52 -4.67
C ALA A 65 -5.04 5.72 -4.01
N LEU A 66 -6.01 5.46 -3.13
CA LEU A 66 -6.71 6.50 -2.37
C LEU A 66 -5.75 7.27 -1.46
N THR A 67 -4.86 6.58 -0.76
CA THR A 67 -3.84 7.21 0.12
C THR A 67 -2.90 8.11 -0.67
N ALA A 68 -2.44 7.65 -1.85
CA ALA A 68 -1.59 8.44 -2.73
C ALA A 68 -2.31 9.71 -3.22
N HIS A 69 -3.56 9.57 -3.64
CA HIS A 69 -4.38 10.71 -4.07
C HIS A 69 -4.62 11.71 -2.93
N ALA A 70 -5.06 11.24 -1.77
CA ALA A 70 -5.30 12.09 -0.60
C ALA A 70 -4.01 12.82 -0.16
N SER A 71 -2.86 12.13 -0.16
CA SER A 71 -1.57 12.76 0.16
C SER A 71 -1.22 13.88 -0.82
N ALA A 72 -1.48 13.68 -2.11
CA ALA A 72 -1.25 14.71 -3.12
C ALA A 72 -2.21 15.91 -2.95
N GLN A 73 -3.48 15.67 -2.60
CA GLN A 73 -4.43 16.76 -2.32
C GLN A 73 -3.99 17.60 -1.10
N VAL A 74 -3.54 16.95 -0.03
CA VAL A 74 -3.05 17.65 1.18
C VAL A 74 -1.82 18.49 0.85
N ALA A 75 -0.89 17.96 0.04
CA ALA A 75 0.27 18.71 -0.44
C ALA A 75 -0.14 19.94 -1.28
N LEU A 76 -1.04 19.76 -2.25
CA LEU A 76 -1.51 20.85 -3.12
C LEU A 76 -2.30 21.92 -2.35
N ALA A 77 -2.98 21.54 -1.27
CA ALA A 77 -3.66 22.46 -0.37
C ALA A 77 -2.70 23.28 0.52
N GLY A 78 -1.41 22.91 0.57
CA GLY A 78 -0.40 23.58 1.41
C GLY A 78 -0.58 23.32 2.92
N VAL A 79 -1.39 22.34 3.30
CA VAL A 79 -1.72 22.06 4.71
C VAL A 79 -0.86 20.90 5.22
N PHE A 80 0.45 21.14 5.31
CA PHE A 80 1.38 20.04 5.49
C PHE A 80 2.66 20.38 6.27
N ASP A 81 3.20 19.42 7.01
CA ASP A 81 4.40 19.60 7.86
C ASP A 81 5.73 19.41 7.12
N HIS A 82 6.83 19.87 7.71
CA HIS A 82 8.21 19.58 7.27
C HIS A 82 9.01 18.78 8.31
N LEU A 83 8.34 17.95 9.13
CA LEU A 83 8.98 17.32 10.30
C LEU A 83 9.85 16.12 9.96
N THR A 84 9.46 15.36 8.93
CA THR A 84 10.18 14.15 8.49
C THR A 84 10.61 14.29 7.03
N SER A 85 11.81 13.85 6.66
CA SER A 85 12.25 13.79 5.25
C SER A 85 11.80 12.49 4.57
N PHE A 86 11.75 12.47 3.23
CA PHE A 86 11.47 11.24 2.49
C PHE A 86 12.48 10.13 2.82
N ASP A 87 13.77 10.47 2.87
CA ASP A 87 14.85 9.52 3.16
C ASP A 87 14.72 8.88 4.55
N SER A 88 14.26 9.65 5.55
CA SER A 88 14.02 9.12 6.90
C SER A 88 12.94 8.03 6.88
N VAL A 89 11.90 8.21 6.04
CA VAL A 89 10.82 7.23 5.88
C VAL A 89 11.32 6.00 5.12
N VAL A 90 12.11 6.18 4.07
CA VAL A 90 12.73 5.05 3.34
C VAL A 90 13.63 4.24 4.27
N LYS A 91 14.49 4.91 5.04
CA LYS A 91 15.34 4.26 6.03
C LYS A 91 14.51 3.50 7.07
N THR A 92 13.48 4.13 7.62
CA THR A 92 12.57 3.48 8.57
C THR A 92 11.91 2.25 7.96
N MET A 93 11.48 2.32 6.69
CA MET A 93 10.88 1.18 6.00
C MET A 93 11.87 0.03 5.81
N MET A 94 13.13 0.33 5.48
CA MET A 94 14.20 -0.66 5.36
C MET A 94 14.50 -1.32 6.71
N ASP A 95 14.66 -0.53 7.76
CA ASP A 95 14.97 -1.03 9.10
C ASP A 95 13.80 -1.90 9.62
N THR A 96 12.56 -1.42 9.49
CA THR A 96 11.35 -2.18 9.86
C THR A 96 11.25 -3.50 9.09
N GLY A 97 11.58 -3.51 7.79
CA GLY A 97 11.56 -4.72 6.98
C GLY A 97 12.60 -5.77 7.42
N LYS A 98 13.77 -5.33 7.89
CA LYS A 98 14.80 -6.23 8.46
C LYS A 98 14.37 -6.80 9.81
N ASP A 99 13.75 -5.97 10.64
CA ASP A 99 13.31 -6.32 11.98
C ASP A 99 12.02 -7.16 11.98
N MET A 100 11.28 -7.19 10.85
CA MET A 100 10.07 -7.98 10.71
C MET A 100 10.37 -9.48 10.83
N LEU A 101 9.67 -10.18 11.72
CA LEU A 101 9.75 -11.64 11.83
C LEU A 101 9.40 -12.29 10.50
N GLU A 102 10.08 -13.39 10.18
CA GLU A 102 9.96 -14.10 8.91
C GLU A 102 8.49 -14.50 8.61
N GLU A 103 7.77 -14.96 9.63
CA GLU A 103 6.35 -15.36 9.55
C GLU A 103 5.38 -14.23 9.16
N TYR A 104 5.75 -12.97 9.33
CA TYR A 104 4.92 -11.81 8.95
C TYR A 104 5.30 -11.19 7.60
N ARG A 105 6.30 -11.76 6.93
CA ARG A 105 6.64 -11.47 5.54
C ARG A 105 5.80 -12.37 4.62
N GLU A 106 6.10 -12.35 3.33
CA GLU A 106 5.42 -13.10 2.25
C GLU A 106 5.74 -14.61 2.30
N THR A 107 5.43 -15.24 3.43
CA THR A 107 5.69 -16.67 3.69
C THR A 107 4.42 -17.50 3.86
N GLY A 108 3.27 -16.88 4.13
CA GLY A 108 2.02 -17.60 4.38
C GLY A 108 1.95 -18.29 5.74
N LYS A 109 2.95 -18.09 6.62
CA LYS A 109 3.13 -18.83 7.89
C LYS A 109 2.57 -18.10 9.11
N GLY A 110 2.13 -16.86 8.98
CA GLY A 110 1.75 -16.00 10.10
C GLY A 110 0.43 -15.27 9.89
N GLY A 111 0.36 -14.03 10.40
CA GLY A 111 -0.58 -12.99 10.00
C GLY A 111 -2.03 -13.42 9.70
N LEU A 112 -2.55 -12.98 8.55
CA LEU A 112 -3.92 -13.26 8.14
C LEU A 112 -4.02 -14.62 7.44
N ALA A 113 -2.90 -15.17 6.93
CA ALA A 113 -2.87 -16.47 6.28
C ALA A 113 -3.29 -17.61 7.21
N ILE A 114 -2.99 -17.52 8.52
CA ILE A 114 -3.37 -18.56 9.50
C ILE A 114 -4.56 -18.16 10.39
N ASN A 115 -4.86 -16.87 10.52
CA ASN A 115 -5.88 -16.37 11.44
C ASN A 115 -7.21 -15.98 10.78
N TYR A 116 -7.39 -16.23 9.47
CA TYR A 116 -8.64 -15.88 8.78
C TYR A 116 -9.79 -16.81 9.15
N THR A 117 -10.99 -16.24 9.26
CA THR A 117 -12.25 -16.98 9.31
C THR A 117 -13.15 -16.48 8.20
N LEU A 118 -13.81 -17.39 7.49
CA LEU A 118 -14.83 -17.01 6.53
C LEU A 118 -16.08 -16.56 7.28
N ASP A 119 -16.57 -15.36 6.99
CA ASP A 119 -17.81 -14.85 7.57
C ASP A 119 -18.99 -15.70 7.08
N ALA A 120 -19.54 -16.55 7.96
CA ALA A 120 -20.69 -17.39 7.66
C ALA A 120 -21.98 -16.58 7.44
N ASP A 121 -22.04 -15.36 7.98
CA ASP A 121 -23.20 -14.46 7.95
C ASP A 121 -23.19 -13.48 6.76
N ALA A 122 -22.20 -13.54 5.87
CA ALA A 122 -22.10 -12.60 4.75
C ALA A 122 -23.26 -12.72 3.74
N GLY A 123 -24.14 -13.72 3.85
CA GLY A 123 -25.44 -13.84 3.15
C GLY A 123 -25.37 -13.81 1.62
N ARG A 124 -24.16 -13.75 1.06
CA ARG A 124 -23.85 -13.72 -0.36
C ARG A 124 -23.36 -15.10 -0.72
N ASP A 125 -23.85 -15.64 -1.83
CA ASP A 125 -23.42 -16.94 -2.31
C ASP A 125 -21.93 -16.87 -2.69
N LEU A 126 -21.07 -17.32 -1.78
CA LEU A 126 -19.62 -17.34 -1.95
C LEU A 126 -19.20 -18.59 -2.76
N ASP A 127 -19.85 -18.84 -3.89
CA ASP A 127 -19.54 -19.96 -4.78
C ASP A 127 -18.05 -19.99 -5.16
N TYR A 128 -17.43 -18.80 -5.26
CA TYR A 128 -15.98 -18.67 -5.47
C TYR A 128 -15.16 -19.31 -4.35
N VAL A 129 -15.53 -19.10 -3.08
CA VAL A 129 -14.80 -19.62 -1.91
C VAL A 129 -15.05 -21.13 -1.72
N LYS A 130 -16.20 -21.62 -2.18
CA LYS A 130 -16.54 -23.05 -2.20
C LYS A 130 -15.99 -23.78 -3.43
N SER A 131 -15.49 -23.05 -4.43
CA SER A 131 -15.00 -23.65 -5.68
C SER A 131 -13.80 -24.57 -5.42
N GLU A 132 -13.69 -25.65 -6.19
CA GLU A 132 -12.50 -26.50 -6.18
C GLU A 132 -11.24 -25.70 -6.49
N ALA A 133 -11.32 -24.72 -7.39
CA ALA A 133 -10.22 -23.80 -7.67
C ALA A 133 -9.71 -23.09 -6.41
N TYR A 134 -10.58 -22.48 -5.60
CA TYR A 134 -10.16 -21.80 -4.37
C TYR A 134 -9.58 -22.75 -3.30
N ASN A 135 -9.93 -24.03 -3.36
CA ASN A 135 -9.43 -25.04 -2.42
C ASN A 135 -8.17 -25.77 -2.93
N GLN A 136 -7.92 -25.77 -4.24
CA GLN A 136 -6.77 -26.43 -4.86
C GLN A 136 -5.52 -25.55 -4.91
N PHE A 137 -5.66 -24.22 -4.95
CA PHE A 137 -4.52 -23.29 -4.99
C PHE A 137 -3.93 -22.95 -3.60
N GLY A 138 -4.18 -23.78 -2.58
CA GLY A 138 -3.72 -23.54 -1.22
C GLY A 138 -2.41 -24.26 -0.89
N ASN A 139 -1.33 -23.49 -0.74
CA ASN A 139 -0.01 -23.85 -0.17
C ASN A 139 0.83 -24.97 -0.81
N ASP A 140 0.28 -25.88 -1.63
CA ASP A 140 1.08 -26.99 -2.19
C ASP A 140 2.20 -26.50 -3.15
N ASP A 141 2.01 -25.33 -3.79
CA ASP A 141 2.99 -24.74 -4.70
C ASP A 141 4.10 -23.90 -4.02
N ILE A 142 4.03 -23.67 -2.69
CA ILE A 142 5.01 -22.84 -1.95
C ILE A 142 6.15 -23.69 -1.36
N GLU A 143 5.94 -24.98 -1.09
CA GLU A 143 7.00 -25.84 -0.53
C GLU A 143 8.06 -26.27 -1.56
N ASP A 144 7.83 -25.99 -2.85
CA ASP A 144 8.70 -26.38 -3.98
C ASP A 144 9.59 -25.23 -4.54
N MET A 145 9.70 -24.08 -3.84
CA MET A 145 10.56 -22.93 -4.21
C MET A 145 11.72 -22.71 -3.24
#